data_AF-A0A151IKH0-F1
#
_entry.id   AF-A0A151IKH0-F1
#
_cell.length_a   1.000
_cell.length_b   1.000
_cell.length_c   1.000
_cell.angle_alpha   90.00
_cell.angle_beta   90.00
_cell.angle_gamma   90.00
#
_symmetry.space_group_name_H-M   'P 1'
#
loop_
_entity.id
_entity.type
_entity.pdbx_description
1 polymer ?
#
loop_
_entity_poly.entity_id
_entity_poly.type
_entity_poly.pdbx_seq_one_letter_code
_entity_poly.pdbx_strand_id
1 'polypeptide(L)' 'MKTLIYETPIETEEELVARITAAAYQIQNIPAVFERVRESMFRRCHLCIEANGGIFEHLL' A
#
# COMPACT_ATOMS: atom_id res chain seq x y z
N MET A 1 0.85 2.08 -4.80
CA MET A 1 -0.32 1.98 -5.70
C MET A 1 -0.88 3.35 -6.04
N LYS A 2 -1.52 4.09 -5.11
CA LYS A 2 -2.04 5.45 -5.38
C LYS A 2 -0.98 6.40 -5.95
N THR A 3 0.23 6.40 -5.39
CA THR A 3 1.36 7.22 -5.88
C THR A 3 1.73 6.95 -7.34
N LEU A 4 1.59 5.70 -7.81
CA LEU A 4 1.88 5.33 -9.20
C LEU A 4 0.72 5.71 -10.13
N ILE A 5 -0.52 5.54 -9.68
CA ILE A 5 -1.71 5.79 -10.49
C ILE A 5 -1.88 7.30 -10.74
N TYR A 6 -1.74 8.10 -9.68
CA TYR A 6 -1.99 9.55 -9.69
C TYR A 6 -0.69 10.36 -9.79
N GLU A 7 0.39 9.77 -10.30
CA GLU A 7 1.64 10.49 -10.55
C GLU A 7 1.43 11.68 -11.50
N THR A 8 0.51 11.52 -12.45
CA THR A 8 0.01 12.61 -13.30
C THR A 8 -1.52 12.68 -13.22
N PRO A 9 -2.13 13.81 -13.62
CA PRO A 9 -3.58 13.88 -13.83
C PRO A 9 -4.06 12.76 -14.75
N ILE A 10 -5.31 12.35 -14.53
CA ILE A 10 -6.01 11.30 -15.26
C ILE A 10 -7.24 11.95 -15.88
N GLU A 11 -7.42 11.75 -17.18
CA GLU A 11 -8.44 12.45 -17.97
C GLU A 11 -9.68 11.58 -18.23
N THR A 12 -9.55 10.25 -18.18
CA THR A 12 -10.67 9.31 -18.42
C THR A 12 -10.68 8.11 -17.48
N GLU A 13 -11.84 7.45 -17.38
CA GLU A 13 -12.01 6.23 -16.59
C GLU A 13 -11.21 5.05 -17.17
N GLU A 14 -11.11 4.94 -18.50
CA GLU A 14 -10.33 3.91 -19.17
C GLU A 14 -8.85 4.04 -18.85
N GLU A 15 -8.33 5.27 -18.85
CA GLU A 15 -6.96 5.55 -18.44
C GLU A 15 -6.74 5.15 -16.97
N LEU A 16 -7.68 5.47 -16.08
CA LEU A 16 -7.60 5.07 -14.68
C LEU A 16 -7.49 3.54 -14.53
N VAL A 17 -8.34 2.78 -15.23
CA VAL A 17 -8.32 1.32 -15.19
C VAL A 17 -7.00 0.75 -15.73
N ALA A 18 -6.48 1.32 -16.83
CA ALA A 18 -5.20 0.93 -17.40
C ALA A 18 -4.04 1.16 -16.41
N ARG A 19 -4.01 2.34 -15.76
CA ARG A 19 -3.00 2.68 -14.74
C ARG A 19 -3.09 1.83 -13.50
N ILE A 20 -4.30 1.50 -13.02
CA ILE A 20 -4.49 0.57 -11.90
C ILE A 20 -3.90 -0.80 -12.25
N THR A 21 -4.21 -1.31 -13.44
CA THR A 21 -3.72 -2.62 -13.90
C THR A 21 -2.20 -2.63 -14.02
N ALA A 22 -1.63 -1.60 -14.63
CA ALA A 22 -0.18 -1.44 -14.78
C ALA A 22 0.51 -1.32 -13.40
N ALA A 23 -0.02 -0.50 -12.49
CA ALA A 23 0.53 -0.33 -11.15
C ALA A 23 0.45 -1.63 -10.33
N ALA A 24 -0.64 -2.39 -10.45
CA ALA A 24 -0.79 -3.69 -9.80
C ALA A 24 0.26 -4.68 -10.31
N TYR A 25 0.45 -4.76 -11.63
CA TYR A 25 1.48 -5.59 -12.24
C TYR A 25 2.89 -5.19 -11.79
N GLN A 26 3.21 -3.89 -11.79
CA GLN A 26 4.50 -3.41 -11.30
C GLN A 26 4.74 -3.81 -9.84
N ILE A 27 3.76 -3.57 -8.96
CA ILE A 27 3.85 -3.91 -7.54
C ILE A 27 4.04 -5.41 -7.36
N GLN A 28 3.27 -6.25 -8.05
CA GLN A 28 3.36 -7.71 -7.95
C GLN A 28 4.75 -8.23 -8.28
N ASN A 29 5.46 -7.58 -9.21
CA ASN A 29 6.80 -7.96 -9.62
C ASN A 29 7.93 -7.40 -8.74
N ILE A 30 7.61 -6.58 -7.72
CA ILE A 30 8.62 -6.13 -6.76
C ILE A 30 9.01 -7.32 -5.87
N PRO A 31 10.30 -7.70 -5.82
CA PRO A 31 10.75 -8.80 -4.97
C PRO A 31 10.35 -8.59 -3.52
N ALA A 32 9.86 -9.66 -2.89
CA ALA A 32 9.49 -9.71 -1.48
C ALA A 32 8.43 -8.68 -1.04
N VAL A 33 7.64 -8.10 -1.95
CA VAL A 33 6.67 -7.04 -1.59
C VAL A 33 5.60 -7.56 -0.62
N PHE A 34 5.11 -8.77 -0.83
CA PHE A 34 4.08 -9.35 0.01
C PHE A 34 4.62 -9.82 1.36
N GLU A 35 5.87 -10.28 1.41
CA GLU A 35 6.64 -10.55 2.64
C GLU A 35 6.67 -9.30 3.51
N ARG A 36 7.14 -8.17 2.95
CA ARG A 36 7.22 -6.89 3.68
C ARG A 36 5.86 -6.38 4.14
N VAL A 37 4.81 -6.56 3.33
CA VAL A 37 3.43 -6.22 3.73
C VAL A 37 3.00 -7.05 4.93
N ARG A 38 3.25 -8.37 4.93
CA ARG A 38 2.93 -9.26 6.06
C ARG A 38 3.70 -8.86 7.32
N GLU A 39 5.00 -8.62 7.21
CA GLU A 39 5.84 -8.15 8.33
C GLU A 39 5.34 -6.82 8.90
N SER A 40 5.02 -5.85 8.03
CA SER A 40 4.45 -4.57 8.45
C SER A 40 3.12 -4.75 9.18
N MET A 41 2.28 -5.70 8.75
CA MET A 41 1.00 -5.99 9.42
C MET A 41 1.23 -6.57 10.82
N PHE A 42 2.15 -7.52 10.98
CA PHE A 42 2.49 -8.05 12.31
C PHE A 42 2.99 -6.96 13.25
N ARG A 43 3.88 -6.07 12.77
CA ARG A 43 4.36 -4.93 13.56
C ARG A 43 3.21 -4.00 13.99
N ARG A 44 2.28 -3.68 13.09
CA ARG A 44 1.11 -2.85 13.39
C ARG A 44 0.16 -3.52 14.40
N CYS A 45 -0.07 -4.83 14.29
CA CYS A 45 -0.88 -5.56 15.28
C CYS A 45 -0.25 -5.51 16.67
N HIS A 46 1.08 -5.65 16.77
CA HIS A 46 1.78 -5.57 18.05
C HIS A 46 1.63 -4.18 18.69
N LEU A 47 1.90 -3.12 17.93
CA LEU A 47 1.73 -1.74 18.39
C LEU A 47 0.28 -1.41 18.77
N CYS A 48 -0.69 -1.97 18.06
CA CYS A 48 -2.11 -1.83 18.40
C CYS A 48 -2.42 -2.40 19.79
N ILE A 49 -1.86 -3.57 20.13
CA ILE A 49 -2.01 -4.19 21.44
C ILE A 49 -1.35 -3.33 22.53
N GLU A 50 -0.12 -2.84 22.29
CA GLU A 50 0.60 -1.97 23.23
C GLU A 50 -0.14 -0.64 23.46
N ALA A 51 -0.77 -0.10 22.42
CA ALA A 51 -1.59 1.11 22.51
C ALA A 51 -3.01 0.85 23.05
N ASN A 52 -3.34 -0.38 23.46
CA ASN A 52 -4.68 -0.78 23.90
C ASN A 52 -5.78 -0.39 22.90
N GLY A 53 -5.52 -0.61 21.60
CA GLY A 53 -6.41 -0.22 20.50
C GLY A 53 -6.37 1.26 20.11
N GLY A 54 -5.49 2.07 20.72
CA GLY A 54 -5.32 3.48 20.40
C GLY A 54 -4.58 3.75 19.08
N ILE A 55 -4.37 5.03 18.74
CA ILE A 55 -3.62 5.43 17.54
C ILE A 55 -2.12 5.25 17.80
N PHE A 56 -1.48 4.40 17.00
CA PHE A 56 -0.06 4.05 17.12
C PHE A 56 0.79 4.46 15.90
N GLU A 57 0.24 5.28 14.99
CA GLU A 57 0.95 5.65 13.75
C GLU A 57 2.25 6.41 14.00
N HIS A 58 2.34 7.18 15.08
CA HIS A 58 3.56 7.88 15.50
C HIS A 58 4.70 6.94 15.93
N LEU A 59 4.44 5.63 16.08
CA LEU A 59 5.40 4.59 16.45
C LEU A 59 5.83 3.70 15.25
N LEU A 60 5.31 3.98 14.05
CA LEU A 60 5.55 3.22 12.82
C LEU A 60 6.74 3.73 12.00
#